data_AF-A0A7W5LZT6-F1
#
_entry.id   AF-A0A7W5LZT6-F1
#
_cell.length_a   1.000
_cell.length_b   1.000
_cell.length_c   1.000
_cell.angle_alpha   90.00
_cell.angle_beta   90.00
_cell.angle_gamma   90.00
#
_symmetry.space_group_name_H-M   'P 1'
#
loop_
_entity.id
_entity.type
_entity.pdbx_description
1 polymer ?
#
loop_
_entity_poly.entity_id
_entity_poly.type
_entity_poly.pdbx_seq_one_letter_code
_entity_poly.pdbx_strand_id
1 'polypeptide(L)'
;MGAAAFAPALEATRAEAAESTLAFTELKRVRDTADHWADDYERQILIRWGDALFADSPEFDVTKLNGKAAERQFGYNNDFTQFLPLPWGEKSSDHGLMVVQATKPAILANCRPLSLHVLK
;
A
#
# COMPACT_ATOMS: atom_id res chain seq x y z
N MET A 1 53.37 25.35 28.07
CA MET A 1 52.46 26.03 27.12
C MET A 1 51.55 24.95 26.55
N GLY A 2 50.30 24.88 27.01
CA GLY A 2 49.30 23.93 26.50
C GLY A 2 48.14 24.73 25.92
N ALA A 3 47.87 24.54 24.63
CA ALA A 3 46.74 25.19 23.96
C ALA A 3 45.47 24.38 24.24
N ALA A 4 44.50 25.00 24.92
CA ALA A 4 43.15 24.45 25.03
C ALA A 4 42.36 24.87 23.78
N ALA A 5 41.90 23.90 23.01
CA ALA A 5 40.98 24.14 21.90
C ALA A 5 39.57 24.40 22.45
N PHE A 6 39.04 25.61 22.23
CA PHE A 6 37.64 25.92 22.44
C PHE A 6 36.85 25.46 21.21
N ALA A 7 35.97 24.48 21.39
CA ALA A 7 34.93 24.18 20.41
C ALA A 7 33.67 25.00 20.75
N PRO A 8 33.07 25.77 19.83
CA PRO A 8 31.81 26.41 20.09
C PRO A 8 30.71 25.35 20.17
N ALA A 9 29.87 25.43 21.20
CA ALA A 9 28.64 24.66 21.27
C ALA A 9 27.71 25.17 20.16
N LEU A 10 27.38 24.29 19.21
CA LEU A 10 26.32 24.53 18.25
C LEU A 10 24.99 24.33 19.01
N GLU A 11 24.35 25.40 19.45
CA GLU A 11 22.98 25.30 19.96
C GLU A 11 22.06 24.91 18.80
N ALA A 12 21.53 23.68 18.89
CA ALA A 12 20.45 23.25 18.02
C ALA A 12 19.19 24.04 18.40
N THR A 13 18.77 24.96 17.53
CA THR A 13 17.44 25.55 17.62
C THR A 13 16.41 24.44 17.40
N ARG A 14 15.70 24.06 18.46
CA ARG A 14 14.52 23.19 18.34
C ARG A 14 13.47 24.00 17.60
N ALA A 15 13.17 23.61 16.36
CA ALA A 15 11.98 24.09 15.69
C ALA A 15 10.77 23.79 16.60
N GLU A 16 9.98 24.80 16.94
CA GLU A 16 8.69 24.58 17.58
C GLU A 16 7.87 23.71 16.61
N ALA A 17 7.64 22.47 17.01
CA ALA A 17 6.78 21.59 16.27
C ALA A 17 5.38 22.20 16.32
N ALA A 18 4.83 22.53 15.16
CA ALA A 18 3.43 22.92 15.04
C ALA A 18 2.56 21.87 15.74
N GLU A 19 1.46 22.30 16.37
CA GLU A 19 0.50 21.36 16.95
C GLU A 19 0.08 20.32 15.91
N SER A 20 0.13 19.06 16.31
CA SER A 20 -0.24 17.95 15.43
C SER A 20 -1.72 18.06 15.05
N THR A 21 -2.04 17.90 13.77
CA THR A 21 -3.42 17.76 13.30
C THR A 21 -3.96 16.33 13.50
N LEU A 22 -3.13 15.40 13.97
CA LEU A 22 -3.52 14.01 14.20
C LEU A 22 -4.32 13.90 15.50
N ALA A 23 -5.53 13.35 15.41
CA ALA A 23 -6.47 13.24 16.54
C ALA A 23 -6.47 11.85 17.22
N PHE A 24 -5.64 10.91 16.76
CA PHE A 24 -5.57 9.55 17.30
C PHE A 24 -4.36 9.38 18.24
N THR A 25 -4.49 8.43 19.17
CA THR A 25 -3.39 8.08 20.08
C THR A 25 -2.32 7.26 19.35
N GLU A 26 -1.04 7.62 19.53
CA GLU A 26 0.08 6.90 18.92
C GLU A 26 0.08 5.42 19.29
N LEU A 27 0.26 4.55 18.29
CA LEU A 27 0.31 3.10 18.48
C LEU A 27 1.64 2.65 19.07
N LYS A 28 1.58 1.59 19.89
CA LYS A 28 2.80 0.92 20.36
C LYS A 28 3.46 0.17 19.21
N ARG A 29 4.79 0.20 19.17
CA ARG A 29 5.57 -0.62 18.23
C ARG A 29 5.59 -2.06 18.72
N VAL A 30 4.93 -2.94 17.99
CA VAL A 30 4.84 -4.38 18.30
C VAL A 30 5.40 -5.19 17.12
N ARG A 31 5.92 -6.39 17.39
CA ARG A 31 6.37 -7.35 16.37
C ARG A 31 5.59 -8.65 16.53
N ASP A 32 4.35 -8.66 16.08
CA ASP A 32 3.51 -9.86 16.02
C ASP A 32 2.88 -9.99 14.63
N THR A 33 1.96 -10.94 14.47
CA THR A 33 1.28 -11.22 13.19
C THR A 33 -0.07 -10.52 13.06
N ALA A 34 -0.47 -9.70 14.04
CA ALA A 34 -1.73 -8.98 14.01
C ALA A 34 -1.50 -7.57 13.48
N ASP A 35 -2.47 -7.03 12.74
CA ASP A 35 -2.47 -5.59 12.49
C ASP A 35 -3.06 -4.86 13.70
N HIS A 36 -2.45 -3.72 14.02
CA HIS A 36 -2.85 -2.85 15.12
C HIS A 36 -3.30 -1.51 14.54
N TRP A 37 -4.43 -0.99 15.02
CA TRP A 37 -5.06 0.26 14.56
C TRP A 37 -5.35 1.14 15.76
N ALA A 38 -5.61 2.43 15.52
CA ALA A 38 -6.04 3.33 16.58
C ALA A 38 -7.44 2.95 17.08
N ASP A 39 -7.74 3.35 18.32
CA ASP A 39 -9.09 3.20 18.87
C ASP A 39 -10.11 3.86 17.93
N ASP A 40 -11.27 3.21 17.76
CA ASP A 40 -12.35 3.60 16.85
C ASP A 40 -12.03 3.55 15.33
N TYR A 41 -10.89 2.96 14.94
CA TYR A 41 -10.57 2.64 13.54
C TYR A 41 -10.73 1.14 13.24
N GLU A 42 -11.15 0.82 12.02
CA GLU A 42 -11.24 -0.55 11.52
C GLU A 42 -10.57 -0.72 10.15
N ARG A 43 -10.32 -1.98 9.77
CA ARG A 43 -9.84 -2.35 8.44
C ARG A 43 -10.88 -3.22 7.73
N GLN A 44 -10.98 -3.02 6.43
CA GLN A 44 -11.74 -3.91 5.55
C GLN A 44 -10.85 -4.41 4.43
N ILE A 45 -10.98 -5.71 4.11
CA ILE A 45 -10.33 -6.28 2.93
C ILE A 45 -11.19 -5.95 1.71
N LEU A 46 -10.68 -5.07 0.85
CA LEU A 46 -11.35 -4.65 -0.38
C LEU A 46 -11.23 -5.70 -1.50
N ILE A 47 -10.01 -6.18 -1.75
CA ILE A 47 -9.71 -7.18 -2.78
C ILE A 47 -8.38 -7.88 -2.44
N ARG A 48 -8.23 -9.15 -2.81
CA ARG A 48 -7.09 -10.01 -2.48
C ARG A 48 -6.42 -10.55 -3.74
N TRP A 49 -5.16 -10.97 -3.61
CA TRP A 49 -4.48 -11.72 -4.67
C TRP A 49 -5.33 -12.92 -5.11
N GLY A 50 -5.55 -13.06 -6.42
CA GLY A 50 -6.31 -14.16 -6.98
C GLY A 50 -7.81 -13.89 -7.10
N ASP A 51 -8.34 -12.83 -6.47
CA ASP A 51 -9.76 -12.50 -6.61
C ASP A 51 -10.10 -12.24 -8.10
N ALA A 52 -11.30 -12.67 -8.50
CA ALA A 52 -11.77 -12.57 -9.87
C ALA A 52 -11.97 -11.12 -10.32
N LEU A 53 -11.40 -10.75 -11.46
CA LEU A 53 -11.63 -9.44 -12.09
C LEU A 53 -12.78 -9.44 -13.09
N PHE A 54 -13.16 -10.61 -13.59
CA PHE A 54 -14.21 -10.80 -14.58
C PHE A 54 -15.12 -11.95 -14.15
N ALA A 55 -16.35 -11.96 -14.66
CA ALA A 55 -17.34 -12.98 -14.31
C ALA A 55 -16.92 -14.42 -14.70
N ASP A 56 -16.02 -14.55 -15.68
CA ASP A 56 -15.47 -15.81 -16.20
C ASP A 56 -14.01 -16.04 -15.74
N SER A 57 -13.52 -15.27 -14.77
CA SER A 57 -12.19 -15.50 -14.19
C SER A 57 -12.12 -16.91 -13.58
N PRO A 58 -11.04 -17.67 -13.82
CA PRO A 58 -10.87 -18.99 -13.22
C PRO A 58 -10.74 -18.88 -11.70
N GLU A 59 -11.10 -19.95 -10.99
CA GLU A 59 -10.87 -20.07 -9.56
C GLU A 59 -9.38 -19.97 -9.23
N PHE A 60 -9.05 -19.29 -8.14
CA PHE A 60 -7.68 -19.13 -7.69
C PHE A 60 -7.23 -20.32 -6.84
N ASP A 61 -6.14 -20.98 -7.27
CA ASP A 61 -5.50 -22.07 -6.54
C ASP A 61 -4.01 -21.75 -6.36
N VAL A 62 -3.63 -21.43 -5.12
CA VAL A 62 -2.24 -21.11 -4.74
C VAL A 62 -1.27 -22.27 -5.01
N THR A 63 -1.77 -23.51 -5.08
CA THR A 63 -0.96 -24.71 -5.35
C THR A 63 -0.77 -24.99 -6.84
N LYS A 64 -1.56 -24.35 -7.71
CA LYS A 64 -1.57 -24.57 -9.17
C LYS A 64 -1.58 -23.26 -9.95
N LEU A 65 -0.57 -22.43 -9.68
CA LEU A 65 -0.44 -21.13 -10.31
C LEU A 65 -0.26 -21.24 -11.83
N ASN A 66 -1.03 -20.45 -12.58
CA ASN A 66 -1.04 -20.41 -14.03
C ASN A 66 -1.04 -18.97 -14.52
N GLY A 67 -0.09 -18.61 -15.40
CA GLY A 67 0.03 -17.24 -15.91
C GLY A 67 -1.20 -16.75 -16.68
N LYS A 68 -1.86 -17.60 -17.47
CA LYS A 68 -3.08 -17.22 -18.21
C LYS A 68 -4.27 -16.97 -17.27
N ALA A 69 -4.35 -17.73 -16.18
CA ALA A 69 -5.35 -17.50 -15.14
C ALA A 69 -5.07 -16.18 -14.40
N ALA A 70 -3.81 -15.93 -14.05
CA ALA A 70 -3.37 -14.72 -13.36
C ALA A 70 -3.64 -13.43 -14.14
N GLU A 71 -3.67 -13.45 -15.47
CA GLU A 71 -4.05 -12.28 -16.29
C GLU A 71 -5.51 -11.83 -16.05
N ARG A 72 -6.36 -12.73 -15.54
CA ARG A 72 -7.79 -12.49 -15.23
C ARG A 72 -8.07 -12.37 -13.74
N GLN A 73 -7.05 -12.37 -12.89
CA GLN A 73 -7.18 -12.33 -11.44
C GLN A 73 -6.41 -11.14 -10.88
N PHE A 74 -6.82 -10.66 -9.71
CA PHE A 74 -6.14 -9.53 -9.07
C PHE A 74 -4.71 -9.90 -8.69
N GLY A 75 -3.80 -8.94 -8.87
CA GLY A 75 -2.37 -9.17 -8.86
C GLY A 75 -1.79 -9.53 -7.48
N TYR A 76 -0.56 -10.03 -7.52
CA TYR A 76 0.22 -10.43 -6.35
C TYR A 76 1.11 -9.27 -5.88
N ASN A 77 1.40 -9.21 -4.58
CA ASN A 77 2.30 -8.23 -3.96
C ASN A 77 2.05 -6.82 -4.47
N ASN A 78 0.88 -6.30 -4.12
CA ASN A 78 0.51 -4.93 -4.46
C ASN A 78 1.36 -3.94 -3.66
N ASP A 79 1.66 -2.80 -4.28
CA ASP A 79 2.47 -1.75 -3.65
C ASP A 79 1.82 -0.38 -3.94
N PHE A 80 2.05 0.19 -5.12
CA PHE A 80 1.43 1.46 -5.50
C PHE A 80 -0.07 1.33 -5.74
N THR A 81 -0.85 2.25 -5.15
CA THR A 81 -2.30 2.37 -5.36
C THR A 81 -2.71 3.83 -5.57
N GLN A 82 -3.60 4.07 -6.53
CA GLN A 82 -4.21 5.38 -6.78
C GLN A 82 -5.71 5.25 -7.03
N PHE A 83 -6.51 6.10 -6.39
CA PHE A 83 -7.93 6.26 -6.69
C PHE A 83 -8.13 7.44 -7.65
N LEU A 84 -8.90 7.21 -8.70
CA LEU A 84 -9.24 8.18 -9.73
C LEU A 84 -10.76 8.40 -9.74
N PRO A 85 -11.26 9.51 -9.18
CA PRO A 85 -12.69 9.83 -9.18
C PRO A 85 -13.29 9.83 -10.58
N LEU A 86 -14.53 9.36 -10.69
CA LEU A 86 -15.33 9.42 -11.91
C LEU A 86 -16.61 10.23 -11.69
N PRO A 87 -16.95 11.17 -12.59
CA PRO A 87 -16.24 11.52 -13.82
C PRO A 87 -14.92 12.28 -13.56
N TRP A 88 -14.07 12.38 -14.58
CA TRP A 88 -12.80 13.10 -14.47
C TRP A 88 -12.99 14.53 -13.96
N GLY A 89 -12.19 14.92 -12.96
CA GLY A 89 -12.27 16.24 -12.31
C GLY A 89 -13.23 16.30 -11.13
N GLU A 90 -13.97 15.22 -10.86
CA GLU A 90 -14.77 15.06 -9.64
C GLU A 90 -13.85 14.99 -8.40
N LYS A 91 -14.36 15.47 -7.26
CA LYS A 91 -13.65 15.45 -5.97
C LYS A 91 -14.27 14.45 -4.98
N SER A 92 -15.49 13.97 -5.25
CA SER A 92 -16.07 12.86 -4.49
C SER A 92 -15.25 11.58 -4.64
N SER A 93 -15.26 10.75 -3.61
CA SER A 93 -14.66 9.41 -3.60
C SER A 93 -15.70 8.29 -3.66
N ASP A 94 -16.97 8.61 -3.94
CA ASP A 94 -18.08 7.63 -3.94
C ASP A 94 -18.06 6.70 -5.15
N HIS A 95 -17.40 7.11 -6.24
CA HIS A 95 -17.29 6.35 -7.47
C HIS A 95 -16.01 6.70 -8.22
N GLY A 96 -15.22 5.69 -8.59
CA GLY A 96 -13.94 5.93 -9.24
C GLY A 96 -13.22 4.64 -9.59
N LEU A 97 -12.08 4.79 -10.26
CA LEU A 97 -11.21 3.70 -10.64
C LEU A 97 -10.07 3.56 -9.64
N MET A 98 -9.82 2.34 -9.18
CA MET A 98 -8.62 2.05 -8.39
C MET A 98 -7.56 1.42 -9.29
N VAL A 99 -6.42 2.10 -9.38
CA VAL A 99 -5.25 1.66 -10.13
C VAL A 99 -4.27 1.06 -9.13
N VAL A 100 -4.00 -0.23 -9.26
CA VAL A 100 -3.12 -0.96 -8.35
C VAL A 100 -1.98 -1.57 -9.13
N GLN A 101 -0.76 -1.27 -8.71
CA GLN A 101 0.44 -1.95 -9.18
C GLN A 101 0.54 -3.31 -8.51
N ALA A 102 0.84 -4.34 -9.29
CA ALA A 102 1.15 -5.67 -8.79
C ALA A 102 2.50 -6.15 -9.34
N THR A 103 3.16 -7.02 -8.59
CA THR A 103 4.36 -7.73 -9.04
C THR A 103 4.02 -9.20 -9.34
N LYS A 104 4.88 -9.86 -10.12
CA LYS A 104 4.65 -11.26 -10.49
C LYS A 104 5.31 -12.16 -9.44
N PRO A 105 4.66 -13.23 -8.96
CA PRO A 105 5.35 -14.20 -8.12
C PRO A 105 6.44 -14.89 -8.94
N ALA A 106 7.59 -15.17 -8.32
CA ALA A 106 8.77 -15.73 -9.00
C ALA A 106 8.47 -17.04 -9.74
N ILE A 107 7.55 -17.85 -9.22
CA ILE A 107 7.09 -19.11 -9.83
C ILE A 107 6.44 -18.93 -11.22
N LEU A 108 6.02 -17.71 -11.57
CA LEU A 108 5.44 -17.38 -12.88
C LEU A 108 6.40 -16.61 -13.80
N ALA A 109 7.71 -16.57 -13.52
CA ALA A 109 8.69 -15.75 -14.24
C ALA A 109 8.71 -15.92 -15.78
N ASN A 110 8.33 -17.10 -16.30
CA ASN A 110 8.32 -17.38 -17.75
C ASN A 110 7.03 -16.95 -18.47
N CYS A 111 6.05 -16.36 -17.76
CA CYS A 111 4.82 -15.85 -18.35
C CYS A 111 4.96 -14.37 -18.73
N ARG A 112 4.13 -13.89 -19.68
CA ARG A 112 4.18 -12.49 -20.17
C ARG A 112 4.16 -11.46 -19.02
N PRO A 113 4.83 -10.29 -19.20
CA PRO A 113 4.86 -9.22 -18.19
C PRO A 113 3.45 -8.67 -17.90
N LEU A 114 3.28 -8.13 -16.67
CA LEU A 114 1.99 -7.85 -16.04
C LEU A 114 1.15 -6.76 -16.73
N SER A 115 -0.17 -6.97 -16.67
CA SER A 115 -1.22 -6.00 -17.03
C SER A 115 -1.46 -5.01 -15.90
N LEU A 116 -1.80 -3.79 -16.26
CA LEU A 116 -2.42 -2.80 -15.38
C LEU A 116 -3.89 -3.17 -15.21
N HIS A 117 -4.32 -3.50 -14.00
CA HIS A 117 -5.73 -3.81 -13.72
C HIS A 117 -6.43 -2.60 -13.13
N VAL A 118 -7.48 -2.17 -13.83
CA VAL A 118 -8.36 -1.06 -13.43
C VAL A 118 -9.61 -1.68 -12.82
N LEU A 119 -9.79 -1.50 -11.52
CA LEU A 119 -11.04 -1.88 -10.86
C LEU A 119 -12.07 -0.78 -11.12
N LYS A 120 -13.25 -1.17 -11.62
CA LYS A 120 -14.41 -0.30 -11.87
C LYS A 120 -15.39 -0.40 -10.71
#